data_AF-A0A8F6TXX1-F1
#
_entry.id   AF-A0A8F6TXX1-F1
#
_cell.length_a   1.000
_cell.length_b   1.000
_cell.length_c   1.000
_cell.angle_alpha   90.00
_cell.angle_beta   90.00
_cell.angle_gamma   90.00
#
_symmetry.space_group_name_H-M   'P 1'
#
loop_
_entity.id
_entity.type
_entity.pdbx_description
1 polymer ?
#
loop_
_entity_poly.entity_id
_entity_poly.type
_entity_poly.pdbx_seq_one_letter_code
_entity_poly.pdbx_strand_id
1 'polypeptide(L)'
;MTVAQSILLTLQGLVFLAWAFMMFRTLFLFRRRNAEQSRAMFPGVGAFLRQAKYWLTSAEDQRDRRLLLALTLALFAFNFPAFLKAQ
;
A
#
# COMPACT_ATOMS: atom_id res chain seq x y z
N MET A 1 22.32 -21.78 -1.13
CA MET A 1 21.70 -20.54 -0.58
C MET A 1 22.37 -20.24 0.74
N THR A 2 22.79 -19.00 0.97
CA THR A 2 23.41 -18.60 2.24
C THR A 2 22.33 -18.24 3.27
N VAL A 3 22.62 -18.42 4.57
CA VAL A 3 21.70 -18.03 5.66
C VAL A 3 21.26 -16.56 5.53
N ALA A 4 22.19 -15.69 5.10
CA ALA A 4 21.92 -14.29 4.82
C ALA A 4 20.85 -14.07 3.72
N GLN A 5 20.88 -14.85 2.63
CA GLN A 5 19.87 -14.78 1.56
C GLN A 5 18.48 -15.19 2.06
N SER A 6 18.39 -16.24 2.88
CA SER A 6 17.12 -16.67 3.47
C SER A 6 16.54 -15.59 4.38
N ILE A 7 17.36 -14.96 5.22
CA ILE A 7 16.92 -13.86 6.10
C ILE A 7 16.39 -12.68 5.29
N LEU A 8 17.09 -12.27 4.23
CA LEU A 8 16.67 -11.15 3.37
C LEU A 8 15.35 -11.44 2.66
N LEU A 9 15.14 -12.66 2.15
CA LEU A 9 13.89 -13.07 1.50
C LEU A 9 12.71 -13.07 2.48
N THR A 10 12.91 -13.59 3.70
CA THR A 10 11.87 -13.54 4.74
C THR A 10 11.54 -12.11 5.12
N LEU A 11 12.54 -11.25 5.31
CA LEU A 11 12.33 -9.84 5.65
C LEU A 11 11.59 -9.11 4.53
N GLN A 12 11.97 -9.34 3.26
CA GLN A 12 11.27 -8.80 2.11
C GLN A 12 9.80 -9.26 2.05
N GLY A 13 9.54 -10.55 2.32
CA GLY A 13 8.19 -11.09 2.41
C GLY A 13 7.35 -10.39 3.49
N LEU A 14 7.92 -10.14 4.66
CA LEU A 14 7.24 -9.42 5.74
C LEU A 14 6.94 -7.95 5.37
N VAL A 15 7.89 -7.26 4.74
CA VAL A 15 7.68 -5.88 4.26
C VAL A 15 6.58 -5.85 3.19
N PHE A 16 6.57 -6.83 2.28
CA PHE A 16 5.53 -6.97 1.26
C PHE A 16 4.16 -7.23 1.88
N LEU A 17 4.06 -8.12 2.87
CA LEU A 17 2.82 -8.39 3.59
C LEU A 17 2.31 -7.15 4.35
N ALA A 18 3.21 -6.42 5.02
CA ALA A 18 2.85 -5.18 5.70
C ALA A 18 2.33 -4.10 4.71
N TRP A 19 2.99 -3.97 3.56
CA TRP A 19 2.55 -3.09 2.48
C TRP A 19 1.19 -3.51 1.92
N ALA A 20 0.99 -4.80 1.63
CA ALA A 20 -0.25 -5.35 1.12
C ALA A 20 -1.40 -5.14 2.13
N PHE A 21 -1.14 -5.39 3.42
CA PHE A 21 -2.11 -5.13 4.48
C PHE A 21 -2.52 -3.66 4.54
N MET A 22 -1.56 -2.71 4.43
CA MET A 22 -1.90 -1.29 4.35
C MET A 22 -2.72 -0.97 3.11
N MET A 23 -2.40 -1.55 1.94
CA MET A 23 -3.21 -1.37 0.73
C MET A 23 -4.64 -1.85 0.92
N PHE A 24 -4.83 -3.07 1.43
CA PHE A 24 -6.16 -3.60 1.72
C PHE A 24 -6.90 -2.75 2.75
N ARG A 25 -6.25 -2.35 3.85
CA ARG A 25 -6.82 -1.44 4.86
C ARG A 25 -7.33 -0.14 4.21
N THR A 26 -6.56 0.42 3.29
CA THR A 26 -6.93 1.66 2.57
C THR A 26 -8.15 1.43 1.66
N LEU A 27 -8.20 0.31 0.93
CA LEU A 27 -9.36 -0.08 0.11
C LEU A 27 -10.63 -0.30 0.96
N PHE A 28 -10.51 -0.99 2.10
CA PHE A 28 -11.62 -1.20 3.02
C PHE A 28 -12.11 0.12 3.63
N LEU A 29 -11.21 1.05 3.92
CA LEU A 29 -11.57 2.38 4.41
C LEU A 29 -12.36 3.16 3.37
N PHE A 30 -12.00 3.08 2.08
CA PHE A 30 -12.79 3.70 1.00
C PHE A 30 -14.17 3.05 0.86
N ARG A 31 -14.24 1.72 0.98
CA ARG A 31 -15.51 0.99 0.97
C ARG A 31 -16.41 1.40 2.13
N ARG A 32 -15.87 1.53 3.35
CA ARG A 32 -16.63 1.94 4.53
C ARG A 32 -17.15 3.37 4.39
N ARG A 33 -16.29 4.32 4.00
CA ARG A 33 -16.70 5.72 3.77
C ARG A 33 -17.76 5.85 2.67
N ASN A 34 -17.65 5.06 1.59
CA ASN A 34 -18.66 5.05 0.52
C ASN A 34 -19.97 4.40 0.96
N ALA A 35 -19.96 3.38 1.83
CA ALA A 35 -21.18 2.79 2.38
C ALA A 35 -21.92 3.74 3.33
N GLU A 36 -21.18 4.59 4.06
CA GLU A 36 -21.76 5.63 4.92
C GLU A 36 -22.36 6.79 4.10
N GLN A 37 -21.72 7.17 2.99
CA GLN A 37 -22.17 8.29 2.14
C GLN A 37 -23.18 7.88 1.06
N SER A 38 -23.13 6.63 0.58
CA SER A 38 -23.97 6.13 -0.49
C SER A 38 -24.79 4.95 0.04
N ARG A 39 -26.12 5.11 0.12
CA ARG A 39 -27.06 3.99 0.36
C ARG A 39 -27.08 2.97 -0.79
N ALA A 40 -26.22 3.13 -1.80
CA ALA A 40 -26.12 2.21 -2.93
C ALA A 40 -25.21 1.01 -2.59
N MET A 41 -25.69 -0.19 -2.89
CA MET A 41 -25.00 -1.47 -2.63
C MET A 41 -23.66 -1.59 -3.39
N PHE A 42 -23.49 -0.86 -4.50
CA PHE A 42 -22.25 -0.76 -5.26
C PHE A 42 -21.97 0.70 -5.64
N PRO A 43 -21.16 1.44 -4.85
CA PRO A 43 -20.64 2.73 -5.28
C PRO A 43 -19.72 2.50 -6.48
N GLY A 44 -20.05 3.09 -7.63
CA GLY A 44 -19.28 2.90 -8.86
C GLY A 44 -17.83 3.35 -8.76
N VAL A 45 -17.00 2.98 -9.75
CA VAL A 45 -15.56 3.30 -9.82
C VAL A 45 -15.27 4.79 -9.62
N GLY A 46 -16.16 5.68 -10.06
CA GLY A 46 -16.04 7.12 -9.85
C GLY A 46 -16.08 7.56 -8.38
N ALA A 47 -16.88 6.91 -7.54
CA ALA A 47 -16.92 7.19 -6.10
C ALA A 47 -15.64 6.73 -5.40
N PHE A 48 -15.10 5.57 -5.81
CA PHE A 48 -13.79 5.09 -5.37
C PHE A 48 -12.67 6.08 -5.70
N LEU A 49 -12.61 6.57 -6.95
CA LEU A 49 -11.60 7.54 -7.38
C LEU A 49 -11.71 8.87 -6.63
N ARG A 50 -12.94 9.32 -6.32
CA ARG A 50 -13.18 10.54 -5.55
C ARG A 50 -12.70 10.40 -4.11
N GLN A 51 -12.96 9.25 -3.48
CA GLN A 51 -12.45 8.92 -2.14
C GLN A 51 -10.93 8.76 -2.13
N ALA A 52 -10.36 8.14 -3.16
CA ALA A 52 -8.93 7.99 -3.32
C ALA A 52 -8.24 9.35 -3.47
N LYS A 53 -8.81 10.25 -4.28
CA LYS A 53 -8.32 11.64 -4.42
C LYS A 53 -8.40 12.38 -3.09
N TYR A 54 -9.52 12.27 -2.38
CA TYR A 54 -9.69 12.88 -1.05
C TYR A 54 -8.65 12.35 -0.06
N TRP A 55 -8.45 11.03 0.01
CA TRP A 55 -7.42 10.43 0.85
C TRP A 55 -5.99 10.87 0.48
N LEU A 56 -5.72 11.04 -0.83
CA LEU A 56 -4.44 11.56 -1.30
C LEU A 56 -4.20 13.03 -0.92
N THR A 57 -5.26 13.83 -0.76
CA THR A 57 -5.15 15.27 -0.49
C THR A 57 -5.45 15.66 0.96
N SER A 58 -6.11 14.80 1.75
CA SER A 58 -6.48 15.08 3.13
C SER A 58 -5.25 15.13 4.06
N ALA A 59 -5.28 16.09 4.99
CA ALA A 59 -4.25 16.27 6.01
C ALA A 59 -4.29 15.15 7.09
N GLU A 60 -5.49 14.63 7.38
CA GLU A 60 -5.70 13.57 8.38
C GLU A 60 -5.07 12.24 7.98
N ASP A 61 -5.05 11.94 6.67
CA ASP A 61 -4.56 10.68 6.12
C ASP A 61 -3.03 10.74 5.77
N GLN A 62 -2.34 11.85 6.09
CA GLN A 62 -0.92 12.05 5.74
C GLN A 62 0.02 11.01 6.37
N ARG A 63 -0.28 10.54 7.59
CA ARG A 63 0.57 9.57 8.30
C ARG A 63 0.54 8.21 7.61
N ASP A 64 -0.65 7.74 7.24
CA ASP A 64 -0.84 6.50 6.49
C ASP A 64 -0.21 6.60 5.09
N ARG A 65 -0.33 7.76 4.42
CA ARG A 65 0.31 8.00 3.12
C ARG A 65 1.84 7.98 3.22
N ARG A 66 2.44 8.58 4.26
CA ARG A 66 3.89 8.56 4.49
C ARG A 66 4.40 7.15 4.80
N LEU A 67 3.66 6.37 5.59
CA LEU A 67 4.00 4.98 5.87
C LEU A 67 3.94 4.11 4.59
N LEU A 68 2.90 4.26 3.77
CA LEU A 68 2.80 3.56 2.47
C LEU A 68 3.93 3.96 1.53
N LEU A 69 4.26 5.25 1.44
CA LEU A 69 5.39 5.74 0.63
C LEU A 69 6.72 5.20 1.16
N ALA A 70 6.94 5.21 2.46
CA ALA A 70 8.14 4.68 3.08
C ALA A 70 8.28 3.17 2.83
N LEU A 71 7.21 2.38 2.97
CA LEU A 71 7.21 0.95 2.65
C LEU A 71 7.44 0.69 1.16
N THR A 72 6.85 1.50 0.29
CA THR A 72 7.03 1.38 -1.17
C THR A 72 8.48 1.70 -1.55
N LEU A 73 9.04 2.79 -1.02
CA LEU A 73 10.46 3.14 -1.22
C LEU A 73 11.39 2.09 -0.63
N ALA A 74 11.06 1.53 0.54
CA ALA A 74 11.84 0.43 1.14
C ALA A 74 11.82 -0.81 0.24
N LEU A 75 10.66 -1.21 -0.29
CA LEU A 75 10.55 -2.32 -1.25
C LEU A 75 11.35 -2.06 -2.52
N PHE A 76 11.24 -0.85 -3.09
CA PHE A 76 12.04 -0.46 -4.25
C PHE A 76 13.54 -0.49 -3.94
N ALA A 77 13.98 0.11 -2.84
CA ALA A 77 15.39 0.13 -2.43
C ALA A 77 15.95 -1.29 -2.16
N PHE A 78 15.12 -2.21 -1.68
CA PHE A 78 15.50 -3.61 -1.48
C PHE A 78 15.66 -4.36 -2.81
N ASN A 79 14.83 -4.04 -3.81
CA ASN A 79 14.82 -4.73 -5.11
C ASN A 79 15.72 -4.09 -6.17
N PHE A 80 15.95 -2.78 -6.11
CA PHE A 80 16.75 -2.03 -7.09
C PHE A 80 18.20 -2.53 -7.24
N PRO A 81 18.95 -2.86 -6.16
CA PRO A 81 20.29 -3.43 -6.30
C PRO A 81 20.27 -4.87 -6.85
N ALA A 82 19.15 -5.59 -6.76
CA ALA A 82 19.00 -6.90 -7.41
C ALA A 82 18.75 -6.75 -8.93
N PHE A 83 18.05 -5.71 -9.35
CA PHE A 83 17.78 -5.42 -10.76
C PHE A 83 19.04 -5.01 -11.54
N LEU A 84 19.92 -4.20 -10.92
CA LEU A 84 21.20 -3.77 -11.50
C LEU A 84 22.26 -4.89 -11.61
N LYS A 85 22.14 -5.95 -10.80
CA LYS A 85 23.05 -7.12 -10.86
C LYS A 85 22.55 -8.23 -11.78
N ALA A 86 21.31 -8.13 -12.27
CA ALA A 86 20.70 -9.12 -13.16
C ALA A 86 20.78 -8.71 -14.65
N GLN A 87 21.37 -7.54 -14.95
CA GLN A 87 21.65 -7.04 -16.29
C GLN A 87 23.15 -7.18 -16.61
#